data_AF-A0A8T7FK04-F1
#
_entry.id   AF-A0A8T7FK04-F1
#
_cell.length_a   1.000
_cell.length_b   1.000
_cell.length_c   1.000
_cell.angle_alpha   90.00
_cell.angle_beta   90.00
_cell.angle_gamma   90.00
#
_symmetry.space_group_name_H-M   'P 1'
#
loop_
_entity.id
_entity.type
_entity.pdbx_description
1 polymer ?
#
loop_
_entity_poly.entity_id
_entity_poly.type
_entity_poly.pdbx_seq_one_letter_code
_entity_poly.pdbx_strand_id
1 'polypeptide(L)' 'MLVIEVDGDIHDLQNEEDERREKVLSALGLRVVRFQNDEVVRGLSAVVGKIKEFILHHS' A
#
# COMPACT_ATOMS: atom_id res chain seq x y z
N MET A 1 -0.47 -8.86 9.31
CA MET A 1 0.19 -9.15 8.02
C MET A 1 0.03 -7.92 7.13
N LEU A 2 1.12 -7.46 6.50
CA LEU A 2 1.19 -6.21 5.73
C LEU A 2 1.22 -6.53 4.24
N VAL A 3 0.36 -5.89 3.45
CA VAL A 3 0.33 -6.01 1.99
C VAL A 3 0.82 -4.71 1.39
N ILE A 4 1.78 -4.78 0.47
CA ILE A 4 2.37 -3.61 -0.20
C ILE A 4 2.09 -3.75 -1.69
N GLU A 5 1.38 -2.78 -2.25
CA GLU A 5 1.12 -2.68 -3.69
C GLU A 5 1.93 -1.51 -4.26
N VAL A 6 2.62 -1.74 -5.38
CA VAL A 6 3.34 -0.70 -6.11
C VAL A 6 2.55 -0.41 -7.37
N ASP A 7 1.98 0.78 -7.43
CA ASP A 7 1.09 1.18 -8.50
C ASP A 7 1.80 2.05 -9.52
N GLY A 8 1.67 1.72 -10.80
CA GLY A 8 2.25 2.50 -11.89
C GLY A 8 1.15 3.05 -12.78
N ASP A 9 0.88 4.36 -12.69
CA ASP A 9 0.06 5.24 -13.56
C ASP A 9 -1.26 4.74 -14.17
N ILE A 10 -1.69 3.51 -13.92
CA ILE A 10 -2.87 2.88 -14.51
C ILE A 10 -3.97 2.91 -13.44
N HIS A 11 -4.46 4.10 -13.13
CA HIS A 11 -5.35 4.31 -11.98
C HIS A 11 -6.68 4.99 -12.30
N ASP A 12 -7.16 4.95 -13.55
CA ASP A 12 -8.42 5.61 -13.89
C ASP A 12 -9.65 4.66 -13.93
N LEU A 13 -9.48 3.35 -13.74
CA LEU A 13 -10.54 2.36 -14.05
C LEU A 13 -10.91 1.34 -12.94
N GLN A 14 -10.40 1.45 -11.71
CA GLN A 14 -10.59 0.38 -10.69
C GLN A 14 -11.27 0.79 -9.37
N ASN A 15 -12.04 1.89 -9.36
CA ASN A 15 -12.67 2.41 -8.14
C ASN A 15 -13.54 1.39 -7.37
N GLU A 16 -14.40 0.62 -8.05
CA GLU A 16 -15.32 -0.31 -7.38
C GLU A 16 -14.65 -1.60 -6.87
N GLU A 17 -13.62 -2.07 -7.58
CA GLU A 17 -12.82 -3.24 -7.17
C GLU A 17 -11.90 -2.91 -6.00
N ASP A 18 -11.34 -1.70 -5.98
CA ASP A 18 -10.48 -1.23 -4.89
C ASP A 18 -11.24 -1.07 -3.59
N GLU A 19 -12.43 -0.46 -3.61
CA GLU A 19 -13.28 -0.35 -2.42
C GLU A 19 -13.63 -1.73 -1.85
N ARG A 20 -13.86 -2.71 -2.72
CA ARG A 20 -14.20 -4.07 -2.29
C ARG A 20 -12.99 -4.77 -1.70
N ARG A 21 -11.81 -4.64 -2.31
CA ARG A 21 -10.56 -5.18 -1.77
C ARG A 21 -10.20 -4.53 -0.43
N GLU A 22 -10.32 -3.21 -0.32
CA GLU A 22 -10.01 -2.49 0.91
C GLU A 22 -10.92 -2.91 2.07
N LYS A 23 -12.23 -3.07 1.81
CA LYS A 23 -13.17 -3.60 2.80
C LYS A 23 -12.85 -5.03 3.25
N VAL A 24 -12.50 -5.91 2.31
CA VAL A 24 -12.15 -7.31 2.63
C VAL A 24 -10.84 -7.38 3.41
N LEU A 25 -9.82 -6.63 2.99
CA LEU A 25 -8.50 -6.62 3.63
C LEU A 25 -8.58 -5.99 5.03
N SER A 26 -9.31 -4.89 5.18
CA SER A 26 -9.60 -4.27 6.48
C SER A 26 -10.36 -5.22 7.41
N ALA A 27 -11.37 -5.93 6.90
CA ALA A 27 -12.11 -6.94 7.67
C ALA A 27 -11.24 -8.15 8.10
N LEU A 28 -10.19 -8.46 7.34
CA LEU A 28 -9.20 -9.49 7.68
C LEU A 28 -8.10 -8.98 8.64
N GLY A 29 -8.16 -7.71 9.07
CA GLY A 29 -7.09 -7.08 9.88
C GLY A 29 -5.80 -6.86 9.11
N LEU A 30 -5.86 -6.89 7.77
CA LEU A 30 -4.75 -6.67 6.87
C LEU A 30 -4.70 -5.20 6.48
N ARG A 31 -3.53 -4.59 6.61
CA ARG A 31 -3.30 -3.24 6.08
C ARG A 31 -2.65 -3.31 4.72
N VAL A 32 -3.22 -2.56 3.79
CA VAL A 32 -2.72 -2.37 2.44
C VAL A 32 -2.05 -1.01 2.39
N VAL A 33 -0.82 -0.97 1.87
CA VAL A 33 -0.12 0.29 1.62
C VAL A 33 0.23 0.34 0.14
N ARG A 34 -0.29 1.36 -0.56
CA ARG A 34 0.05 1.63 -1.95
C ARG A 34 1.16 2.67 -2.05
N PHE A 35 2.12 2.39 -2.91
CA PHE A 35 3.18 3.33 -3.29
C PHE A 35 3.14 3.57 -4.79
N GLN A 36 3.32 4.82 -5.22
CA GLN A 36 3.48 5.09 -6.63
C GLN A 36 4.84 4.58 -7.13
N ASN A 37 4.89 4.09 -8.37
CA ASN A 37 6.12 3.61 -8.98
C ASN A 37 7.20 4.71 -9.00
N ASP A 38 6.81 5.95 -9.28
CA ASP A 38 7.70 7.12 -9.18
C ASP A 38 8.27 7.32 -7.77
N GLU A 39 7.49 7.12 -6.71
CA GLU A 39 7.99 7.23 -5.33
C GLU A 39 9.03 6.14 -5.02
N VAL A 40 8.81 4.91 -5.50
CA VAL A 40 9.75 3.80 -5.33
C VAL A 40 11.04 4.05 -6.11
N VAL A 41 10.93 4.49 -7.36
CA VAL A 41 12.06 4.74 -8.26
C VAL A 41 12.86 5.97 -7.83
N ARG A 42 12.19 7.06 -7.40
CA ARG A 42 12.87 8.29 -6.95
C ARG A 42 13.42 8.18 -5.54
N GLY A 43 12.91 7.27 -4.71
CA GLY A 43 13.17 7.31 -3.28
C GLY A 43 12.85 6.03 -2.52
N LEU A 44 13.40 4.89 -2.94
CA LEU A 44 13.23 3.60 -2.25
C LEU A 44 13.50 3.67 -0.74
N SER A 45 14.49 4.46 -0.31
CA SER A 45 14.82 4.64 1.12
C SER A 45 13.63 5.21 1.92
N ALA A 46 12.88 6.16 1.35
CA ALA A 46 11.70 6.73 1.98
C ALA A 46 10.55 5.71 2.07
N VAL A 47 10.36 4.90 1.02
CA VAL A 47 9.37 3.81 0.98
C VAL A 47 9.68 2.76 2.06
N VAL A 48 10.93 2.32 2.16
CA VAL A 48 11.38 1.38 3.20
C VAL A 48 11.24 1.98 4.59
N GLY A 49 11.51 3.28 4.76
CA GLY A 49 11.31 4.01 6.01
C GLY A 49 9.85 3.96 6.46
N LYS A 50 8.91 4.28 5.56
CA LYS A 50 7.47 4.17 5.82
C LYS A 50 7.08 2.75 6.22
N ILE A 51 7.54 1.72 5.48
CA ILE A 51 7.25 0.30 5.81
C ILE A 51 7.77 -0.06 7.21
N LYS A 52 8.99 0.36 7.57
CA LYS A 52 9.55 0.10 8.91
C LYS A 52 8.74 0.77 10.01
N GLU A 53 8.33 2.03 9.82
CA GLU A 53 7.49 2.75 10.77
C GLU A 53 6.14 2.04 10.97
N PHE A 54 5.53 1.56 9.87
CA PHE A 54 4.29 0.79 9.92
C PHE A 54 4.42 -0.50 10.75
N ILE A 55 5.54 -1.21 10.62
CA ILE A 55 5.81 -2.44 11.37
C ILE A 55 6.11 -2.13 12.84
N LEU A 56 6.89 -1.08 13.13
CA LEU A 56 7.29 -0.69 14.48
C LEU A 56 6.14 -0.19 15.35
N HIS A 57 5.16 0.52 14.77
CA HIS A 57 3.98 1.00 15.50
C HIS A 57 2.94 -0.09 15.84
N HIS A 58 3.18 -1.35 15.47
CA HIS A 58 2.27 -2.48 15.72
C HIS A 58 2.86 -3.60 16.60
N SER A 59 3.85 -3.27 17.43
CA SER A 59 4.32 -4.15 18.52
C SER A 59 3.61 -3.86 19.84
#